data_AF-A0A9D6D5L5-F1
#
_entry.id   AF-A0A9D6D5L5-F1
#
_cell.length_a   1.000
_cell.length_b   1.000
_cell.length_c   1.000
_cell.angle_alpha   90.00
_cell.angle_beta   90.00
_cell.angle_gamma   90.00
#
_symmetry.space_group_name_H-M   'P 1'
#
loop_
_entity.id
_entity.type
_entity.pdbx_description
1 polymer ?
#
loop_
_entity_poly.entity_id
_entity_poly.type
_entity_poly.pdbx_seq_one_letter_code
_entity_poly.pdbx_strand_id
1 'polypeptide(L)'
;DALPRLADRERTRLWEWMAATTLQTSDGYRARLGRAGFGAIAVEDLSHEWRPVLAARLQMYRALAPATIARFGERWHREYTDVYAFFVALVEAGKLGGARFSATR
;
A
#
# COMPACT_ATOMS: atom_id res chain seq x y z
N ASP A 1 -2.99 -5.12 -0.80
CA ASP A 1 -4.30 -5.75 -0.92
C ASP A 1 -5.39 -4.74 -0.57
N ALA A 2 -6.46 -4.68 -1.37
CA ALA A 2 -7.61 -3.81 -1.09
C ALA A 2 -8.62 -4.57 -0.23
N LEU A 3 -9.05 -3.96 0.87
CA LEU A 3 -10.04 -4.54 1.78
C LEU A 3 -11.45 -3.99 1.50
N PRO A 4 -12.53 -4.68 1.91
CA PRO A 4 -13.91 -4.32 1.55
C PRO A 4 -14.34 -2.89 1.91
N ARG A 5 -13.64 -2.22 2.84
CA ARG A 5 -13.96 -0.87 3.33
C ARG A 5 -13.24 0.27 2.57
N LEU A 6 -12.48 -0.04 1.52
CA LEU A 6 -11.83 0.97 0.69
C LEU A 6 -12.83 1.64 -0.26
N ALA A 7 -13.12 2.93 -0.04
CA ALA A 7 -14.10 3.68 -0.82
C ALA A 7 -13.56 4.09 -2.20
N ASP A 8 -14.46 4.35 -3.15
CA ASP A 8 -14.08 4.69 -4.53
C ASP A 8 -13.23 5.95 -4.62
N ARG A 9 -13.56 7.00 -3.87
CA ARG A 9 -12.74 8.23 -3.78
C ARG A 9 -11.32 7.95 -3.28
N GLU A 10 -11.15 6.97 -2.40
CA GLU A 10 -9.84 6.58 -1.85
C GLU A 10 -9.05 5.79 -2.90
N ARG A 11 -9.73 4.96 -3.70
CA ARG A 11 -9.12 4.29 -4.86
C ARG A 11 -8.67 5.29 -5.92
N THR A 12 -9.51 6.26 -6.27
CA THR A 12 -9.15 7.31 -7.23
C THR A 12 -7.93 8.09 -6.75
N ARG A 13 -7.90 8.47 -5.47
CA ARG A 13 -6.76 9.20 -4.92
C ARG A 13 -5.47 8.37 -4.88
N LEU A 14 -5.55 7.07 -4.58
CA LEU A 14 -4.40 6.15 -4.69
C LEU A 14 -3.91 6.03 -6.14
N TRP A 15 -4.83 6.01 -7.10
CA TRP A 15 -4.52 5.94 -8.52
C TRP A 15 -3.79 7.20 -9.00
N GLU A 16 -4.35 8.38 -8.69
CA GLU A 16 -3.81 9.68 -9.09
C GLU A 16 -2.44 9.96 -8.45
N TRP A 17 -2.25 9.59 -7.18
CA TRP A 17 -1.09 10.05 -6.40
C TRP A 17 0.03 9.03 -6.27
N MET A 18 -0.28 7.73 -6.37
CA MET A 18 0.72 6.67 -6.20
C MET A 18 0.92 5.81 -7.45
N ALA A 19 0.22 6.13 -8.55
CA ALA A 19 0.15 5.30 -9.74
C ALA A 19 -0.18 3.83 -9.40
N ALA A 20 -0.96 3.61 -8.34
CA ALA A 20 -1.29 2.30 -7.82
C ALA A 20 -2.41 1.67 -8.66
N THR A 21 -2.12 1.46 -9.94
CA THR A 21 -3.07 1.17 -11.03
C THR A 21 -3.75 -0.19 -10.93
N THR A 22 -3.28 -1.09 -10.05
CA THR A 22 -3.71 -2.49 -10.01
C THR A 22 -3.98 -3.02 -8.62
N LEU A 23 -4.38 -2.16 -7.67
CA LEU A 23 -4.81 -2.65 -6.35
C LEU A 23 -6.07 -3.52 -6.51
N GLN A 24 -5.89 -4.82 -6.34
CA GLN A 24 -6.96 -5.81 -6.30
C GLN A 24 -7.17 -6.28 -4.86
N THR A 25 -8.28 -6.98 -4.67
CA THR A 25 -8.49 -7.80 -3.48
C THR A 25 -7.67 -9.10 -3.58
N SER A 26 -7.46 -9.78 -2.46
CA SER A 26 -6.75 -11.06 -2.43
C SER A 26 -7.42 -12.10 -3.31
N ASP A 27 -8.75 -12.12 -3.34
CA ASP A 27 -9.52 -12.99 -4.23
C ASP A 27 -9.28 -12.66 -5.71
N GLY A 28 -9.15 -11.37 -6.05
CA GLY A 28 -8.80 -10.93 -7.39
C GLY A 28 -7.42 -11.43 -7.82
N TYR A 29 -6.43 -11.37 -6.93
CA TYR A 29 -5.09 -11.93 -7.18
C TYR A 29 -5.11 -13.46 -7.30
N ARG A 30 -5.82 -14.16 -6.41
CA ARG A 30 -5.99 -15.62 -6.45
C ARG A 30 -6.62 -16.08 -7.77
N ALA A 31 -7.67 -15.41 -8.23
CA ALA A 31 -8.32 -15.73 -9.50
C ALA A 31 -7.39 -15.54 -10.72
N ARG A 32 -6.54 -14.50 -10.69
CA ARG A 32 -5.55 -14.27 -11.76
C ARG A 32 -4.47 -15.36 -11.79
N LEU A 33 -3.96 -15.76 -10.63
CA LEU A 33 -2.99 -16.85 -10.52
C LEU A 33 -3.56 -18.18 -11.03
N GLY A 34 -4.82 -18.49 -10.67
CA GLY A 34 -5.50 -19.69 -11.17
C GLY A 34 -5.66 -19.69 -12.70
N ARG A 35 -6.04 -18.56 -13.30
CA ARG A 35 -6.12 -18.44 -14.78
C ARG A 35 -4.77 -18.59 -15.47
N ALA A 36 -3.67 -18.29 -14.78
CA ALA A 36 -2.31 -18.50 -15.30
C ALA A 36 -1.82 -19.94 -15.15
N GLY A 37 -2.63 -20.85 -14.62
CA GLY A 37 -2.32 -22.27 -14.47
C GLY A 37 -1.61 -22.63 -13.15
N PHE A 38 -1.54 -21.71 -12.18
CA PHE A 38 -1.01 -22.03 -10.86
C PHE A 38 -2.07 -22.73 -9.99
N GLY A 39 -1.66 -23.81 -9.34
CA GLY A 39 -2.42 -24.56 -8.33
C GLY A 39 -1.91 -24.33 -6.92
N ALA A 40 -2.57 -24.96 -5.94
CA ALA A 40 -2.22 -24.89 -4.51
C ALA A 40 -1.96 -23.46 -4.00
N ILE A 41 -2.77 -22.49 -4.46
CA ILE A 41 -2.57 -21.08 -4.11
C ILE A 41 -2.90 -20.87 -2.63
N ALA A 42 -1.90 -20.53 -1.83
CA ALA A 42 -2.06 -20.10 -0.44
C ALA A 42 -1.91 -18.57 -0.35
N VAL A 43 -2.75 -17.97 0.48
CA VAL A 43 -2.77 -16.52 0.74
C VAL A 43 -2.63 -16.32 2.25
N GLU A 44 -1.62 -15.53 2.62
CA GLU A 44 -1.39 -15.11 4.01
C GLU A 44 -1.62 -13.61 4.09
N ASP A 45 -2.51 -13.20 4.99
CA ASP A 45 -2.69 -11.79 5.33
C ASP A 45 -1.53 -11.32 6.22
N LEU A 46 -0.82 -10.30 5.76
CA LEU A 46 0.31 -9.69 6.47
C LEU A 46 -0.03 -8.26 6.94
N SER A 47 -1.30 -7.87 6.89
CA SER A 47 -1.73 -6.51 7.18
C SER A 47 -1.39 -6.08 8.60
N HIS A 48 -1.42 -7.00 9.56
CA HIS A 48 -1.13 -6.70 10.96
C HIS A 48 0.36 -6.40 11.17
N GLU A 49 1.24 -7.21 10.58
CA GLU A 49 2.69 -7.10 10.66
C GLU A 49 3.20 -5.84 9.95
N TRP A 50 2.54 -5.45 8.86
CA TRP A 50 2.95 -4.30 8.05
C TRP A 50 2.59 -2.94 8.68
N ARG A 51 1.48 -2.86 9.43
CA ARG A 51 1.04 -1.61 10.07
C ARG A 51 2.14 -0.90 10.88
N PRO A 52 2.80 -1.55 11.87
CA PRO A 52 3.83 -0.88 12.66
C PRO A 52 5.05 -0.48 11.84
N VAL A 53 5.43 -1.27 10.82
CA VAL A 53 6.56 -0.97 9.93
C VAL A 53 6.28 0.30 9.11
N LEU A 54 5.08 0.41 8.55
CA LEU A 54 4.68 1.56 7.74
C LEU A 54 4.52 2.83 8.59
N ALA A 55 3.99 2.71 9.80
CA ALA A 55 3.91 3.82 10.76
C ALA A 55 5.32 4.32 11.13
N ALA A 56 6.25 3.42 11.48
CA ALA A 56 7.63 3.78 11.78
C ALA A 56 8.33 4.46 10.59
N ARG A 57 8.08 3.96 9.38
CA ARG A 57 8.65 4.55 8.15
C ARG A 57 8.13 5.96 7.86
N LEU A 58 6.85 6.24 8.13
CA LEU A 58 6.30 7.59 8.04
C LEU A 58 6.96 8.54 9.04
N GLN A 59 7.19 8.10 10.28
CA GLN A 59 7.88 8.92 11.28
C GLN A 59 9.33 9.21 10.88
N MET A 60 10.02 8.21 10.32
CA MET A 60 11.36 8.40 9.76
C MET A 60 11.37 9.46 8.65
N TYR A 61 10.44 9.41 7.70
CA TYR A 61 10.38 10.42 6.63
C TYR A 61 10.16 11.84 7.16
N ARG A 62 9.31 12.00 8.18
CA ARG A 62 9.10 13.28 8.87
C ARG A 62 10.36 13.76 9.58
N ALA A 63 11.08 12.88 10.27
CA ALA A 63 12.32 13.22 10.95
C ALA A 63 13.44 13.65 9.98
N LEU A 64 13.44 13.12 8.76
CA LEU A 64 14.40 13.46 7.70
C LEU A 64 14.03 14.74 6.93
N ALA A 65 13.03 15.50 7.37
CA ALA A 65 12.56 16.70 6.68
C ALA A 65 13.69 17.69 6.37
N PRO A 66 14.58 18.09 7.31
CA PRO A 66 15.61 19.09 7.01
C PRO A 66 16.54 18.66 5.87
N ALA A 67 17.03 17.41 5.90
CA ALA A 67 17.91 16.86 4.87
C ALA A 67 17.21 16.68 3.51
N THR A 68 15.95 16.26 3.55
CA THR A 68 15.15 16.01 2.33
C THR A 68 14.76 17.32 1.66
N ILE A 69 14.36 18.33 2.44
CA ILE A 69 14.03 19.68 1.96
C ILE A 69 15.26 20.34 1.35
N ALA A 70 16.42 20.25 2.02
CA ALA A 70 17.66 20.82 1.48
C ALA A 70 18.04 20.22 0.12
N ARG A 71 17.73 18.93 -0.11
CA ARG A 71 18.09 18.22 -1.34
C ARG A 71 17.05 18.35 -2.45
N PHE A 72 15.77 18.32 -2.13
CA PHE A 72 14.67 18.17 -3.11
C PHE A 72 13.65 19.31 -3.07
N GLY A 73 13.78 20.24 -2.12
CA GLY A 73 12.86 21.35 -1.92
C GLY A 73 11.65 20.99 -1.05
N GLU A 74 11.09 22.03 -0.43
CA GLU A 74 9.99 21.90 0.53
C GLU A 74 8.71 21.35 -0.12
N ARG A 75 8.37 21.83 -1.32
CA ARG A 75 7.19 21.39 -2.05
C ARG A 75 7.21 19.89 -2.29
N TRP A 76 8.34 19.37 -2.77
CA TRP A 76 8.50 17.95 -3.04
C TRP A 76 8.37 17.11 -1.77
N HIS A 77 9.04 17.52 -0.68
CA HIS A 77 8.99 16.80 0.59
C HIS A 77 7.56 16.73 1.15
N ARG A 78 6.82 17.85 1.09
CA ARG A 78 5.42 17.90 1.52
C ARG A 78 4.53 16.99 0.69
N GLU A 79 4.59 17.11 -0.64
CA GLU A 79 3.78 16.27 -1.55
C GLU A 79 4.06 14.77 -1.31
N TYR A 80 5.32 14.37 -1.19
CA TYR A 80 5.67 12.98 -0.89
C TYR A 80 5.13 12.52 0.47
N THR A 81 5.32 13.32 1.52
CA THR A 81 4.91 12.96 2.88
C THR A 81 3.39 12.90 3.02
N ASP A 82 2.65 13.78 2.36
CA ASP A 82 1.19 13.80 2.37
C ASP A 82 0.60 12.55 1.71
N VAL A 83 1.14 12.17 0.55
CA VAL A 83 0.73 10.94 -0.15
C VAL A 83 1.05 9.71 0.70
N TYR A 84 2.26 9.67 1.28
CA TYR A 84 2.67 8.56 2.13
C TYR A 84 1.82 8.45 3.40
N ALA A 85 1.51 9.58 4.04
CA ALA A 85 0.64 9.62 5.22
C ALA A 85 -0.78 9.16 4.91
N PHE A 86 -1.33 9.56 3.76
CA PHE A 86 -2.64 9.08 3.30
C PHE A 86 -2.65 7.56 3.12
N PHE A 87 -1.62 7.00 2.48
CA PHE A 87 -1.47 5.55 2.32
C PHE A 87 -1.42 4.82 3.66
N VAL A 88 -0.59 5.30 4.60
CA VAL A 88 -0.45 4.70 5.94
C VAL A 88 -1.78 4.74 6.69
N ALA A 89 -2.51 5.86 6.62
CA ALA A 89 -3.82 5.99 7.26
C ALA A 89 -4.85 4.98 6.74
N LEU A 90 -4.81 4.65 5.44
CA LEU A 90 -5.68 3.60 4.88
C LEU A 90 -5.29 2.21 5.38
N VAL A 91 -4.00 1.94 5.60
CA VAL A 91 -3.52 0.67 6.16
C VAL A 91 -3.91 0.53 7.63
N GLU A 92 -3.75 1.60 8.42
CA GLU A 92 -4.17 1.67 9.83
C GLU A 92 -5.69 1.51 9.98
N ALA A 93 -6.45 2.15 9.10
CA ALA A 93 -7.91 2.01 9.06
C ALA A 93 -8.37 0.61 8.61
N GLY A 94 -7.46 -0.28 8.20
CA GLY A 94 -7.79 -1.61 7.70
C GLY A 94 -8.62 -1.54 6.41
N LYS A 95 -8.30 -0.57 5.54
CA LYS A 95 -8.82 -0.42 4.18
C LYS A 95 -7.83 -0.92 3.14
N LEU A 96 -6.54 -0.82 3.47
CA LEU A 96 -5.45 -1.42 2.73
C LEU A 96 -4.68 -2.40 3.62
N GLY A 97 -4.05 -3.36 2.97
CA GLY A 97 -3.29 -4.42 3.63
C GLY A 97 -2.14 -4.95 2.79
N GLY A 98 -1.41 -5.90 3.35
CA GLY A 98 -0.39 -6.68 2.66
C GLY A 98 -0.84 -8.13 2.59
N ALA A 99 -0.58 -8.81 1.48
CA ALA A 99 -0.84 -10.24 1.37
C ALA A 99 0.33 -10.93 0.67
N ARG A 100 0.72 -12.10 1.17
CA ARG A 100 1.69 -12.98 0.52
C ARG A 100 0.96 -14.10 -0.20
N PHE A 101 1.28 -14.26 -1.48
CA PHE A 101 0.76 -15.33 -2.32
C PHE A 101 1.88 -16.35 -2.54
N SER A 102 1.56 -17.63 -2.34
CA SER A 102 2.44 -18.75 -2.70
C SER A 102 1.63 -19.75 -3.51
N ALA A 103 2.23 -20.36 -4.53
CA ALA A 103 1.55 -21.28 -5.42
C ALA A 103 2.56 -22.21 -6.10
N THR A 104 2.09 -23.35 -6.59
CA THR A 104 2.85 -24.29 -7.41
C THR A 104 2.30 -24.32 -8.82
N ARG A 105 3.11 -24.71 -9.79
CA ARG A 105 2.70 -24.86 -11.19
C ARG A 105 2.64 -26.33 -11.56
#